data_AF-A0A554KHV6-F1
#
_entry.id   AF-A0A554KHV6-F1
#
_cell.length_a   1.000
_cell.length_b   1.000
_cell.length_c   1.000
_cell.angle_alpha   90.00
_cell.angle_beta   90.00
_cell.angle_gamma   90.00
#
_symmetry.space_group_name_H-M   'P 1'
#
loop_
_entity.id
_entity.type
_entity.pdbx_description
1 polymer ?
#
loop_
_entity_poly.entity_id
_entity_poly.type
_entity_poly.pdbx_seq_one_letter_code
_entity_poly.pdbx_strand_id
1 'polypeptide(L)'
;MTTSAKKKQEKPEAYKQGTGRRKTAIARVRIFSAKGGSASGGEKGAGITVNDKEYHDYFATEPLAQIVLKALSVLQLDGKIKVTAHVSGGGIHAQAQAVRHGIARALVAHNPDYRKKLRDNNLLTRDPRMKERRKFGLKKARRAPQWSKR
;
A
#
# COMPACT_ATOMS: atom_id res chain seq x y z
N MET A 1 41.25 8.72 -9.75
CA MET A 1 40.37 8.81 -8.56
C MET A 1 39.06 9.44 -9.00
N THR A 2 38.01 8.66 -9.23
CA THR A 2 36.72 9.14 -9.74
C THR A 2 35.91 9.75 -8.60
N THR A 3 35.72 11.07 -8.64
CA THR A 3 34.88 11.83 -7.71
C THR A 3 33.41 11.54 -8.01
N SER A 4 32.79 10.67 -7.21
CA SER A 4 31.34 10.44 -7.23
C SER A 4 30.58 11.72 -6.84
N ALA A 5 29.83 12.27 -7.78
CA ALA A 5 29.03 13.48 -7.61
C ALA A 5 27.97 13.31 -6.51
N LYS A 6 28.01 14.17 -5.48
CA LYS A 6 26.96 14.26 -4.46
C LYS A 6 25.66 14.75 -5.09
N LYS A 7 24.63 13.90 -5.11
CA LYS A 7 23.28 14.24 -5.58
C LYS A 7 22.70 15.38 -4.71
N LYS A 8 22.35 16.49 -5.35
CA LYS A 8 21.74 17.69 -4.72
C LYS A 8 20.44 17.30 -4.00
N GLN A 9 20.35 17.52 -2.69
CA GLN A 9 19.13 17.27 -1.92
C GLN A 9 18.18 18.48 -2.08
N GLU A 10 17.10 18.29 -2.83
CA GLU A 10 16.04 19.28 -2.97
C GLU A 10 15.17 19.33 -1.70
N LYS A 11 14.64 20.52 -1.38
CA LYS A 11 13.79 20.76 -0.19
C LYS A 11 12.57 19.83 -0.23
N PRO A 12 12.15 19.23 0.91
CA PRO A 12 11.03 18.31 0.92
C PRO A 12 9.73 19.06 0.59
N GLU A 13 9.12 18.70 -0.54
CA GLU A 13 7.76 19.13 -0.89
C GLU A 13 6.80 18.75 0.24
N ALA A 14 5.81 19.60 0.52
CA ALA A 14 4.80 19.33 1.54
C ALA A 14 3.98 18.09 1.15
N TYR A 15 4.12 17.01 1.92
CA TYR A 15 3.39 15.76 1.72
C TYR A 15 2.42 15.47 2.86
N LYS A 16 1.34 14.78 2.55
CA LYS A 16 0.47 14.13 3.55
C LYS A 16 0.86 12.67 3.66
N GLN A 17 0.90 12.16 4.88
CA GLN A 17 1.32 10.78 5.14
C GLN A 17 0.14 9.91 5.61
N GLY A 18 0.19 8.64 5.23
CA GLY A 18 -0.73 7.61 5.68
C GLY A 18 0.03 6.31 5.91
N THR A 19 -0.27 5.62 7.01
CA THR A 19 0.34 4.31 7.30
C THR A 19 -0.70 3.21 7.19
N GLY A 20 -0.41 2.20 6.38
CA GLY A 20 -1.22 0.99 6.24
C GLY A 20 -0.51 -0.25 6.77
N ARG A 21 -1.27 -1.22 7.28
CA ARG A 21 -0.73 -2.47 7.84
C ARG A 21 -1.63 -3.66 7.50
N ARG A 22 -1.06 -4.81 7.15
CA ARG A 22 -1.78 -6.09 6.98
C ARG A 22 -0.87 -7.25 7.35
N LYS A 23 -1.36 -8.17 8.19
CA LYS A 23 -0.52 -9.23 8.79
C LYS A 23 0.73 -8.59 9.41
N THR A 24 1.91 -8.91 8.90
CA THR A 24 3.22 -8.34 9.30
C THR A 24 3.74 -7.26 8.34
N ALA A 25 3.03 -6.97 7.25
CA ALA A 25 3.42 -5.94 6.28
C ALA A 25 3.02 -4.54 6.78
N ILE A 26 3.95 -3.60 6.64
CA ILE A 26 3.82 -2.19 7.00
C ILE A 26 4.10 -1.36 5.74
N ALA A 27 3.20 -0.44 5.41
CA ALA A 27 3.35 0.49 4.30
C ALA A 27 3.27 1.93 4.83
N ARG A 28 4.33 2.70 4.60
CA ARG A 28 4.38 4.15 4.84
C ARG A 28 4.17 4.84 3.50
N VAL A 29 3.03 5.49 3.34
CA VAL A 29 2.62 6.13 2.10
C VAL A 29 2.70 7.64 2.27
N ARG A 30 3.27 8.32 1.29
CA ARG A 30 3.30 9.77 1.17
C ARG A 30 2.54 10.16 -0.09
N ILE A 31 1.67 11.14 0.05
CA ILE A 31 0.90 11.74 -1.03
C ILE A 31 1.38 13.18 -1.21
N PHE A 32 1.70 13.52 -2.44
CA PHE A 32 2.06 14.86 -2.87
C PHE A 32 0.91 15.43 -3.69
N SER A 33 0.42 16.61 -3.30
CA SER A 33 -0.55 17.35 -4.10
C SER A 33 0.21 17.89 -5.30
N ALA A 34 -0.01 17.34 -6.49
CA ALA A 34 0.64 17.85 -7.68
C ALA A 34 0.16 19.30 -7.92
N LYS A 35 1.05 20.28 -7.70
CA LYS A 35 0.89 21.60 -8.31
C LYS A 35 1.33 21.47 -9.76
N GLY A 36 0.38 21.46 -10.70
CA GLY A 36 0.64 21.71 -12.11
C GLY A 36 1.64 20.75 -12.77
N GLY A 37 1.13 19.67 -13.34
CA GLY A 37 1.95 18.77 -14.12
C GLY A 37 1.19 17.50 -14.40
N SER A 38 0.15 17.61 -15.24
CA SER A 38 -0.13 16.55 -16.17
C SER A 38 1.22 16.14 -16.78
N ALA A 39 1.66 14.91 -16.54
CA ALA A 39 2.66 14.29 -17.39
C ALA A 39 1.98 14.06 -18.75
N SER A 40 1.70 15.15 -19.46
CA SER A 40 1.40 15.17 -20.88
C SER A 40 2.71 14.88 -21.59
N GLY A 41 2.98 13.60 -21.80
CA GLY A 41 4.14 13.11 -22.54
C GLY A 41 4.71 11.84 -21.93
N GLY A 42 4.20 10.68 -22.36
CA GLY A 42 4.75 9.37 -22.02
C GLY A 42 3.83 8.49 -21.19
N GLU A 43 2.85 7.90 -21.87
CA GLU A 43 2.27 6.58 -21.66
C GLU A 43 2.40 5.92 -20.26
N LYS A 44 1.22 5.71 -19.65
CA LYS A 44 0.89 4.65 -18.68
C LYS A 44 1.58 4.71 -17.32
N GLY A 45 1.01 5.50 -16.41
CA GLY A 45 1.13 5.20 -14.98
C GLY A 45 0.54 6.29 -14.11
N ALA A 46 -0.37 5.91 -13.20
CA ALA A 46 -0.54 6.68 -11.98
C ALA A 46 0.85 6.81 -11.35
N GLY A 47 1.30 8.02 -10.99
CA GLY A 47 2.64 8.29 -10.44
C GLY A 47 2.86 7.65 -9.06
N ILE A 48 2.78 6.33 -8.99
CA ILE A 48 2.83 5.49 -7.82
C ILE A 48 4.16 4.74 -7.84
N THR A 49 5.04 5.12 -6.92
CA THR A 49 6.33 4.46 -6.74
C THR A 49 6.31 3.65 -5.45
N VAL A 50 6.74 2.40 -5.50
CA VAL A 50 6.84 1.48 -4.36
C VAL A 50 8.29 1.04 -4.20
N ASN A 51 8.94 1.41 -3.09
CA ASN A 51 10.37 1.12 -2.84
C ASN A 51 11.26 1.49 -4.05
N ASP A 52 11.08 2.70 -4.57
CA ASP A 52 11.83 3.26 -5.71
C ASP A 52 11.63 2.53 -7.05
N LYS A 53 10.67 1.60 -7.12
CA LYS A 53 10.22 0.93 -8.35
C LYS A 53 8.82 1.37 -8.72
N GLU A 54 8.46 1.22 -9.99
CA GLU A 54 7.08 1.44 -10.41
C GLU A 54 6.16 0.37 -9.82
N TYR A 55 4.91 0.74 -9.50
CA TYR A 55 3.96 -0.19 -8.90
C TYR A 55 3.69 -1.43 -9.78
N HIS A 56 3.75 -1.30 -11.11
CA HIS A 56 3.54 -2.40 -12.04
C HIS A 56 4.70 -3.41 -12.03
N ASP A 57 5.94 -2.94 -11.86
CA ASP A 57 7.12 -3.80 -11.72
C ASP A 57 7.16 -4.49 -10.34
N TYR A 58 6.77 -3.77 -9.28
CA TYR A 58 6.75 -4.33 -7.93
C TYR A 58 5.64 -5.38 -7.73
N PHE A 59 4.46 -5.15 -8.32
CA PHE A 59 3.32 -6.05 -8.24
C PHE A 59 3.10 -6.74 -9.59
N ALA A 60 3.91 -7.76 -9.87
CA ALA A 60 3.93 -8.47 -11.15
C ALA A 60 2.57 -9.05 -11.63
N THR A 61 1.61 -9.27 -10.74
CA THR A 61 0.30 -9.84 -11.06
C THR A 61 -0.76 -8.75 -11.10
N GLU A 62 -1.55 -8.69 -12.17
CA GLU A 62 -2.59 -7.67 -12.37
C GLU A 62 -3.59 -7.54 -11.20
N PRO A 63 -4.13 -8.63 -10.61
CA PRO A 63 -4.92 -8.55 -9.37
C PRO A 63 -4.27 -7.78 -8.22
N LEU A 64 -2.94 -7.85 -8.08
CA LEU A 64 -2.21 -7.14 -7.01
C LEU A 64 -2.10 -5.64 -7.33
N ALA A 65 -1.85 -5.29 -8.58
CA ALA A 65 -1.85 -3.91 -9.04
C ALA A 65 -3.24 -3.26 -8.85
N GLN A 66 -4.31 -3.97 -9.23
CA GLN A 66 -5.70 -3.51 -9.04
C GLN A 66 -6.05 -3.25 -7.57
N ILE A 67 -5.53 -4.08 -6.65
CA ILE A 67 -5.72 -3.86 -5.20
C ILE A 67 -5.17 -2.50 -4.76
N VAL A 68 -3.99 -2.11 -5.26
CA VAL A 68 -3.35 -0.83 -4.92
C VAL A 68 -4.14 0.34 -5.50
N LEU A 69 -4.55 0.22 -6.77
CA LEU A 69 -5.31 1.24 -7.49
C LEU A 69 -6.73 1.44 -6.95
N LYS A 70 -7.32 0.44 -6.29
CA LYS A 70 -8.70 0.48 -5.80
C LYS A 70 -9.03 1.74 -4.98
N ALA A 71 -8.09 2.22 -4.16
CA ALA A 71 -8.31 3.41 -3.32
C ALA A 71 -8.40 4.71 -4.14
N LEU A 72 -7.67 4.81 -5.26
CA LEU A 72 -7.70 5.95 -6.15
C LEU A 72 -8.90 5.90 -7.10
N SER A 73 -9.20 4.71 -7.62
CA SER A 73 -10.33 4.46 -8.53
C SER A 73 -11.69 4.80 -7.88
N VAL A 74 -11.89 4.49 -6.59
CA VAL A 74 -13.12 4.85 -5.84
C VAL A 74 -13.36 6.37 -5.79
N LEU A 75 -12.30 7.17 -5.82
CA LEU A 75 -12.39 8.63 -5.80
C LEU A 75 -12.20 9.27 -7.18
N GLN A 76 -11.96 8.48 -8.23
CA GLN A 76 -11.64 8.97 -9.58
C GLN A 76 -10.48 9.98 -9.57
N LEU A 77 -9.47 9.69 -8.74
CA LEU A 77 -8.24 10.48 -8.60
C LEU A 77 -7.05 9.86 -9.35
N ASP A 78 -7.34 8.96 -10.28
CA ASP A 78 -6.35 8.30 -11.12
C ASP A 78 -5.57 9.36 -11.91
N GLY A 79 -4.23 9.33 -11.80
CA GLY A 79 -3.33 10.25 -12.50
C GLY A 79 -3.23 11.67 -11.92
N LYS A 80 -4.04 12.05 -10.92
CA LYS A 80 -4.04 13.41 -10.34
C LYS A 80 -3.06 13.59 -9.18
N ILE A 81 -2.60 12.49 -8.60
CA ILE A 81 -1.84 12.48 -7.36
C ILE A 81 -0.57 11.65 -7.53
N LYS A 82 0.55 12.20 -7.05
CA LYS A 82 1.81 11.45 -6.94
C LYS A 82 1.87 10.76 -5.58
N VAL A 83 2.11 9.46 -5.59
CA VAL A 83 2.16 8.61 -4.39
C VAL A 83 3.51 7.93 -4.31
N THR A 84 4.19 8.05 -3.17
CA THR A 84 5.37 7.23 -2.88
C THR A 84 5.11 6.36 -1.66
N ALA A 85 5.39 5.07 -1.77
CA ALA A 85 5.16 4.09 -0.72
C ALA A 85 6.46 3.35 -0.40
N HIS A 86 6.85 3.39 0.88
CA HIS A 86 7.88 2.50 1.41
C HIS A 86 7.21 1.35 2.14
N VAL A 87 7.54 0.12 1.75
CA VAL A 87 6.88 -1.08 2.25
C VAL A 87 7.91 -2.06 2.78
N SER A 88 7.64 -2.61 3.96
CA SER A 88 8.48 -3.62 4.61
C SER A 88 7.66 -4.72 5.27
N GLY A 89 8.23 -5.92 5.34
CA GLY A 89 7.64 -7.09 6.00
C GLY A 89 6.52 -7.79 5.21
N GLY A 90 6.13 -8.97 5.71
CA GLY A 90 5.08 -9.80 5.13
C GLY A 90 5.47 -10.41 3.77
N GLY A 91 4.49 -10.50 2.87
CA GLY A 91 4.70 -10.94 1.48
C GLY A 91 3.88 -10.07 0.53
N ILE A 92 4.09 -10.23 -0.78
CA ILE A 92 3.64 -9.30 -1.83
C ILE A 92 2.13 -9.00 -1.74
N HIS A 93 1.29 -10.01 -1.53
CA HIS A 93 -0.16 -9.80 -1.38
C HIS A 93 -0.54 -9.03 -0.11
N ALA A 94 0.17 -9.25 1.01
CA ALA A 94 -0.06 -8.48 2.23
C ALA A 94 0.40 -7.03 2.07
N GLN A 95 1.50 -6.82 1.36
CA GLN A 95 2.07 -5.53 1.02
C GLN A 95 1.13 -4.70 0.14
N ALA A 96 0.59 -5.27 -0.94
CA ALA A 96 -0.37 -4.59 -1.82
C ALA A 96 -1.56 -4.00 -1.05
N GLN A 97 -2.15 -4.80 -0.16
CA GLN A 97 -3.27 -4.35 0.67
C GLN A 97 -2.87 -3.38 1.79
N ALA A 98 -1.65 -3.49 2.32
CA ALA A 98 -1.11 -2.50 3.24
C ALA A 98 -0.94 -1.15 2.54
N VAL A 99 -0.43 -1.13 1.31
CA VAL A 99 -0.34 0.08 0.47
C VAL A 99 -1.72 0.67 0.21
N ARG A 100 -2.69 -0.14 -0.23
CA ARG A 100 -4.09 0.28 -0.42
C ARG A 100 -4.64 1.00 0.82
N HIS A 101 -4.43 0.42 2.00
CA HIS A 101 -4.89 1.00 3.25
C HIS A 101 -4.13 2.28 3.63
N GLY A 102 -2.83 2.34 3.32
CA GLY A 102 -2.00 3.54 3.52
C GLY A 102 -2.44 4.70 2.63
N ILE A 103 -2.73 4.43 1.35
CA ILE A 103 -3.26 5.42 0.39
C ILE A 103 -4.60 5.97 0.89
N ALA A 104 -5.54 5.11 1.29
CA ALA A 104 -6.83 5.55 1.82
C ALA A 104 -6.68 6.49 3.03
N ARG A 105 -5.76 6.20 3.95
CA ARG A 105 -5.49 7.06 5.11
C ARG A 105 -4.83 8.39 4.73
N ALA A 106 -3.90 8.37 3.80
CA ALA A 106 -3.25 9.57 3.30
C ALA A 106 -4.24 10.48 2.56
N LEU A 107 -5.20 9.91 1.82
CA LEU A 107 -6.26 10.66 1.14
C LEU A 107 -7.21 11.35 2.12
N VAL A 108 -7.59 10.68 3.22
CA VAL A 108 -8.40 11.31 4.28
C VAL A 108 -7.63 12.44 4.97
N ALA A 109 -6.31 12.32 5.13
CA ALA A 109 -5.47 13.38 5.66
C ALA A 109 -5.28 14.56 4.69
N HIS A 110 -5.54 14.34 3.40
CA HIS A 110 -5.50 15.37 2.37
C HIS A 110 -6.83 16.12 2.27
N ASN A 111 -7.95 15.40 2.20
CA ASN A 111 -9.29 15.98 2.29
C ASN A 111 -10.20 15.09 3.17
N PRO A 112 -10.76 15.61 4.27
CA PRO A 112 -11.65 14.86 5.17
C PRO A 112 -12.96 14.40 4.51
N ASP A 113 -13.43 15.06 3.45
CA ASP A 113 -14.70 14.74 2.76
C ASP A 113 -14.69 13.34 2.13
N TYR A 114 -13.50 12.85 1.74
CA TYR A 114 -13.33 11.53 1.16
C TYR A 114 -13.58 10.38 2.14
N ARG A 115 -13.65 10.68 3.45
CA ARG A 115 -13.82 9.67 4.50
C ARG A 115 -15.10 8.85 4.31
N LYS A 116 -16.22 9.47 3.94
CA LYS A 116 -17.51 8.78 3.77
C LYS A 116 -17.41 7.73 2.65
N LYS A 117 -17.03 8.16 1.44
CA LYS A 117 -16.86 7.27 0.26
C LYS A 117 -15.88 6.12 0.53
N LEU A 118 -14.76 6.39 1.20
CA LEU A 118 -13.74 5.37 1.51
C LEU A 118 -14.19 4.39 2.60
N ARG A 119 -15.02 4.84 3.55
CA ARG A 119 -15.61 3.99 4.60
C ARG A 119 -16.66 3.05 4.01
N ASP A 120 -17.53 3.56 3.14
CA ASP A 120 -18.57 2.77 2.47
C ASP A 120 -17.95 1.63 1.62
N ASN A 121 -16.78 1.87 1.04
CA ASN A 121 -16.01 0.87 0.29
C ASN A 121 -15.08 -0.02 1.16
N ASN A 122 -15.19 0.04 2.49
CA ASN A 122 -14.37 -0.73 3.45
C ASN A 122 -12.84 -0.55 3.29
N LEU A 123 -12.37 0.59 2.79
CA LEU A 123 -10.94 0.85 2.55
C LEU A 123 -10.21 1.41 3.79
N LEU A 124 -10.97 2.00 4.72
CA LEU A 124 -10.47 2.55 5.99
C LEU A 124 -10.39 1.53 7.13
N THR A 125 -10.96 0.34 6.95
CA THR A 125 -10.90 -0.73 7.94
C THR A 125 -9.65 -1.57 7.70
N ARG A 126 -8.83 -1.74 8.74
CA ARG A 126 -7.71 -2.68 8.70
C ARG A 126 -8.27 -4.10 8.76
N ASP A 127 -7.81 -5.01 7.87
CA ASP A 127 -8.09 -6.44 8.01
C ASP A 127 -7.34 -6.99 9.24
N PRO A 128 -8.04 -7.37 10.34
CA PRO A 128 -7.40 -7.76 11.59
C PRO A 128 -6.91 -9.21 11.57
N ARG A 129 -7.27 -10.00 10.54
CA ARG A 129 -7.00 -11.44 10.50
C ARG A 129 -5.48 -11.71 10.47
N MET A 130 -5.02 -12.49 11.43
CA MET A 130 -3.65 -12.99 11.51
C MET A 130 -3.63 -14.51 11.65
N LYS A 131 -2.48 -15.12 11.33
CA LYS A 131 -2.30 -16.57 11.48
C LYS A 131 -2.36 -16.90 12.97
N GLU A 132 -3.30 -17.77 13.34
CA GLU A 132 -3.38 -18.29 14.70
C GLU A 132 -2.12 -19.10 15.05
N ARG A 133 -1.68 -18.98 16.30
CA ARG A 133 -0.56 -19.75 16.84
C ARG A 133 -0.91 -21.24 16.84
N ARG A 134 0.09 -22.11 16.59
CA ARG A 134 -0.05 -23.54 16.81
C ARG A 134 -0.18 -23.82 18.31
N LYS A 135 -1.28 -24.45 18.73
CA LYS A 135 -1.46 -24.93 20.11
C LYS A 135 -0.72 -26.25 20.31
N PHE A 136 -0.28 -26.52 21.53
CA PHE A 136 0.35 -27.79 21.88
C PHE A 136 -0.64 -28.96 21.68
N GLY A 137 -0.14 -30.15 21.39
CA GLY A 137 -0.97 -31.33 21.08
C GLY A 137 -1.66 -31.31 19.71
N LEU A 138 -1.70 -30.18 18.99
CA LEU A 138 -2.29 -30.08 17.65
C LEU A 138 -1.22 -30.13 16.53
N LYS A 139 -1.61 -30.69 15.38
CA LYS A 139 -0.78 -30.74 14.17
C LYS A 139 -0.65 -29.37 13.48
N LYS A 140 -1.68 -28.51 13.59
CA LYS A 140 -1.69 -27.10 13.13
C LYS A 140 -2.46 -26.23 14.14
N ALA A 141 -2.85 -25.01 13.79
CA ALA A 141 -3.60 -24.11 14.69
C ALA A 141 -4.85 -24.75 15.33
N ARG A 142 -5.63 -25.50 14.53
CA ARG A 142 -6.86 -26.18 14.99
C ARG A 142 -6.97 -27.66 14.57
N ARG A 143 -5.96 -28.20 13.87
CA ARG A 143 -6.00 -29.59 13.36
C ARG A 143 -5.56 -30.55 14.44
N ALA A 144 -6.51 -31.25 15.05
CA ALA A 144 -6.24 -32.35 15.96
C ALA A 144 -5.64 -33.56 15.23
N PRO A 145 -4.76 -34.35 15.88
CA PRO A 145 -4.46 -35.69 15.43
C PRO A 145 -5.73 -36.56 15.47
N GLN A 146 -5.76 -37.62 14.66
CA GLN A 146 -6.82 -38.62 14.77
C GLN A 146 -6.62 -39.38 16.09
N TRP A 147 -7.68 -39.49 16.87
CA TRP A 147 -7.70 -40.21 18.14
C TRP A 147 -8.35 -41.58 17.92
N SER A 148 -7.74 -42.65 18.44
CA SER A 148 -8.39 -43.96 18.55
C SER A 148 -8.70 -44.24 20.02
N LYS A 149 -9.93 -44.69 20.31
CA LYS A 149 -10.33 -45.09 21.68
C LYS A 149 -9.89 -46.53 22.02
N ARG A 150 -9.39 -47.29 21.04
CA ARG A 150 -9.00 -48.70 21.14
C ARG A 150 -7.85 -48.97 20.18
#